data_AF-A0A5M8SSD2-F1
#
_entry.id   AF-A0A5M8SSD2-F1
#
_cell.length_a   1.000
_cell.length_b   1.000
_cell.length_c   1.000
_cell.angle_alpha   90.00
_cell.angle_beta   90.00
_cell.angle_gamma   90.00
#
_symmetry.space_group_name_H-M   'P 1'
#
loop_
_entity.id
_entity.type
_entity.pdbx_description
1 polymer ?
#
loop_
_entity_poly.entity_id
_entity_poly.type
_entity_poly.pdbx_seq_one_letter_code
_entity_poly.pdbx_strand_id
1 'polypeptide(L)'
;MKTIICLVLSVICSTAAWAQKDTWRRATDTELGALLPARAPVEKEHIETEMRTASGIVDRHGHYIAGVILITAGYSAEGKYSHYLVVQAPIKIGGVALKPGEYVFGYTHKSDSLAVHFNVAATGALVGTTEARLLPPHTVVESLHIWPPADKPLFQIGRFGIPYELGEE
;
A
#
# COMPACT_ATOMS: atom_id res chain seq x y z
N MET A 1 -16.10 62.33 -13.84
CA MET A 1 -16.74 61.00 -13.67
C MET A 1 -16.34 60.11 -14.83
N LYS A 2 -15.28 59.30 -14.69
CA LYS A 2 -14.91 58.18 -15.60
C LYS A 2 -13.66 57.45 -15.07
N THR A 3 -13.61 57.22 -13.76
CA THR A 3 -12.57 56.45 -13.06
C THR A 3 -13.19 55.18 -12.48
N ILE A 4 -14.03 54.49 -13.26
CA ILE A 4 -14.72 53.25 -12.86
C ILE A 4 -14.83 52.33 -14.07
N ILE A 5 -13.70 52.05 -14.74
CA ILE A 5 -13.66 51.05 -15.82
C ILE A 5 -12.30 50.33 -15.77
N CYS A 6 -11.92 49.80 -14.60
CA CYS A 6 -10.73 48.94 -14.49
C CYS A 6 -10.84 47.87 -13.39
N LEU A 7 -11.96 47.76 -12.66
CA LEU A 7 -12.04 46.90 -11.46
C LEU A 7 -12.96 45.67 -11.61
N VAL A 8 -13.42 45.34 -12.82
CA VAL A 8 -14.42 44.26 -13.00
C VAL A 8 -13.87 43.06 -13.79
N LEU A 9 -12.63 43.12 -14.29
CA LEU A 9 -12.07 42.07 -15.14
C LEU A 9 -10.96 41.23 -14.49
N SER A 10 -10.93 41.13 -13.15
CA SER A 10 -9.89 40.38 -12.43
C SER A 10 -10.41 39.29 -11.46
N VAL A 11 -11.69 38.91 -11.56
CA VAL A 11 -12.35 37.99 -10.60
C VAL A 11 -13.02 36.79 -11.30
N ILE A 12 -12.42 36.24 -12.36
CA ILE A 12 -12.91 34.97 -12.98
C ILE A 12 -11.78 34.00 -13.32
N CYS A 13 -10.63 34.07 -12.63
CA CYS A 13 -9.56 33.07 -12.76
C CYS A 13 -9.41 32.19 -11.52
N SER A 14 -10.53 31.91 -10.85
CA SER A 14 -10.62 30.87 -9.82
C SER A 14 -11.45 29.69 -10.35
N THR A 15 -11.20 29.26 -11.59
CA THR A 15 -11.69 27.97 -12.06
C THR A 15 -10.88 26.90 -11.36
N ALA A 16 -11.44 26.41 -10.26
CA ALA A 16 -11.30 25.05 -9.77
C ALA A 16 -9.99 24.35 -10.17
N ALA A 17 -8.99 24.44 -9.30
CA ALA A 17 -8.14 23.27 -9.09
C ALA A 17 -9.06 22.16 -8.56
N TRP A 18 -9.78 21.49 -9.46
CA TRP A 18 -10.22 20.14 -9.20
C TRP A 18 -8.93 19.36 -8.99
N ALA A 19 -8.58 19.17 -7.72
CA ALA A 19 -7.74 18.06 -7.32
C ALA A 19 -8.42 16.83 -7.91
N GLN A 20 -7.97 16.43 -9.09
CA GLN A 20 -8.39 15.21 -9.74
C GLN A 20 -7.77 14.12 -8.87
N LYS A 21 -8.44 13.77 -7.77
CA LYS A 21 -8.03 12.70 -6.89
C LYS A 21 -7.79 11.50 -7.80
N ASP A 22 -6.53 11.09 -7.95
CA ASP A 22 -6.23 9.91 -8.72
C ASP A 22 -7.10 8.80 -8.15
N THR A 23 -7.98 8.29 -8.99
CA THR A 23 -9.04 7.40 -8.55
C THR A 23 -8.42 6.02 -8.46
N TRP A 24 -7.78 5.77 -7.34
CA TRP A 24 -7.31 4.46 -6.95
C TRP A 24 -8.51 3.53 -6.76
N ARG A 25 -8.50 2.42 -7.50
CA ARG A 25 -9.50 1.36 -7.40
C ARG A 25 -8.85 0.05 -7.00
N ARG A 26 -9.67 -0.92 -6.61
CA ARG A 26 -9.20 -2.30 -6.42
C ARG A 26 -8.66 -2.86 -7.74
N ALA A 27 -7.51 -3.51 -7.67
CA ALA A 27 -6.96 -4.30 -8.76
C ALA A 27 -7.72 -5.63 -8.88
N THR A 28 -7.97 -6.07 -10.10
CA THR A 28 -8.62 -7.35 -10.39
C THR A 28 -7.63 -8.52 -10.24
N ASP A 29 -8.14 -9.74 -10.06
CA ASP A 29 -7.31 -10.94 -9.97
C ASP A 29 -6.43 -11.14 -11.22
N THR A 30 -6.95 -10.79 -12.40
CA THR A 30 -6.17 -10.83 -13.65
C THR A 30 -5.03 -9.82 -13.66
N GLU A 31 -5.27 -8.59 -13.20
CA GLU A 31 -4.21 -7.58 -13.07
C GLU A 31 -3.15 -7.99 -12.05
N LEU A 32 -3.59 -8.48 -10.88
CA LEU A 32 -2.70 -8.96 -9.83
C LEU A 32 -1.87 -10.16 -10.30
N GLY A 33 -2.47 -11.08 -11.06
CA GLY A 33 -1.78 -12.24 -11.64
C GLY A 33 -0.79 -11.88 -12.75
N ALA A 34 -0.96 -10.75 -13.42
CA ALA A 34 0.01 -10.23 -14.38
C ALA A 34 1.17 -9.46 -13.72
N LEU A 35 0.89 -8.83 -12.57
CA LEU A 35 1.85 -8.00 -11.83
C LEU A 35 2.73 -8.80 -10.88
N LEU A 36 2.12 -9.64 -10.04
CA LEU A 36 2.80 -10.30 -8.93
C LEU A 36 3.45 -11.61 -9.40
N PRO A 37 4.70 -11.88 -9.03
CA PRO A 37 5.39 -13.08 -9.48
C PRO A 37 4.86 -14.31 -8.77
N ALA A 38 4.76 -15.45 -9.47
CA ALA A 38 4.48 -16.73 -8.83
C ALA A 38 5.53 -17.08 -7.76
N ARG A 39 6.79 -16.68 -7.99
CA ARG A 39 7.89 -16.76 -7.03
C ARG A 39 8.54 -15.40 -6.84
N ALA A 40 8.41 -14.82 -5.65
CA ALA A 40 8.96 -13.52 -5.33
C ALA A 40 10.47 -13.59 -5.10
N PRO A 41 11.27 -12.70 -5.72
CA PRO A 41 12.70 -12.57 -5.41
C PRO A 41 12.86 -11.91 -4.03
N VAL A 42 13.51 -12.61 -3.10
CA VAL A 42 13.78 -12.14 -1.74
C VAL A 42 15.22 -12.43 -1.38
N GLU A 43 16.02 -11.39 -1.18
CA GLU A 43 17.47 -11.45 -1.03
C GLU A 43 18.12 -12.27 -2.17
N LYS A 44 18.59 -13.49 -1.87
CA LYS A 44 19.21 -14.41 -2.85
C LYS A 44 18.29 -15.57 -3.24
N GLU A 45 17.05 -15.57 -2.78
CA GLU A 45 16.09 -16.66 -2.94
C GLU A 45 14.89 -16.27 -3.80
N HIS A 46 14.14 -17.28 -4.26
CA HIS A 46 12.87 -17.13 -4.95
C HIS A 46 11.80 -17.92 -4.20
N ILE A 47 10.93 -17.21 -3.49
CA ILE A 47 9.96 -17.78 -2.55
C ILE A 47 8.61 -17.89 -3.24
N GLU A 48 7.99 -19.07 -3.18
CA GLU A 48 6.63 -19.30 -3.71
C GLU A 48 5.63 -18.33 -3.08
N THR A 49 4.71 -17.81 -3.90
CA THR A 49 3.66 -16.89 -3.46
C THR A 49 2.31 -17.59 -3.41
N GLU A 50 1.45 -17.17 -2.49
CA GLU A 50 0.10 -17.69 -2.38
C GLU A 50 -0.89 -16.79 -3.09
N MET A 51 -0.96 -16.88 -4.42
CA MET A 51 -1.72 -15.95 -5.28
C MET A 51 -3.20 -15.76 -4.91
N ARG A 52 -3.83 -16.74 -4.26
CA ARG A 52 -5.21 -16.58 -3.72
C ARG A 52 -5.34 -15.54 -2.61
N THR A 53 -4.23 -15.04 -2.07
CA THR A 53 -4.14 -13.99 -1.06
C THR A 53 -3.76 -12.64 -1.64
N ALA A 54 -3.57 -12.56 -2.97
CA ALA A 54 -3.15 -11.34 -3.62
C ALA A 54 -4.19 -10.23 -3.40
N SER A 55 -3.70 -9.04 -3.07
CA SER A 55 -4.53 -7.85 -2.89
C SER A 55 -3.77 -6.63 -3.39
N GLY A 56 -4.49 -5.65 -3.89
CA GLY A 56 -3.87 -4.43 -4.36
C GLY A 56 -4.84 -3.42 -4.91
N ILE A 57 -4.31 -2.23 -5.11
CA ILE A 57 -4.98 -1.09 -5.70
C ILE A 57 -4.19 -0.60 -6.91
N VAL A 58 -4.89 0.01 -7.86
CA VAL A 58 -4.32 0.59 -9.08
C VAL A 58 -4.94 1.94 -9.35
N ASP A 59 -4.11 2.91 -9.76
CA ASP A 59 -4.57 4.22 -10.20
C ASP A 59 -4.99 4.23 -11.68
N ARG A 60 -5.32 5.42 -12.19
CA ARG A 60 -5.67 5.61 -13.61
C ARG A 60 -4.47 5.55 -14.57
N HIS A 61 -3.26 5.65 -14.04
CA HIS A 61 -2.00 5.59 -14.79
C HIS A 61 -1.47 4.16 -14.91
N GLY A 62 -2.06 3.22 -14.17
CA GLY A 62 -1.61 1.83 -14.12
C GLY A 62 -0.50 1.60 -13.10
N HIS A 63 -0.31 2.52 -12.14
CA HIS A 63 0.57 2.30 -11.01
C HIS A 63 -0.13 1.46 -9.95
N TYR A 64 0.51 0.37 -9.55
CA TYR A 64 0.00 -0.56 -8.56
C TYR A 64 0.65 -0.39 -7.19
N ILE A 65 -0.15 -0.62 -6.15
CA ILE A 65 0.33 -0.98 -4.82
C ILE A 65 -0.33 -2.31 -4.47
N ALA A 66 0.43 -3.39 -4.50
CA ALA A 66 -0.10 -4.75 -4.45
C ALA A 66 0.83 -5.69 -3.68
N GLY A 67 0.26 -6.63 -2.94
CA GLY A 67 1.03 -7.63 -2.21
C GLY A 67 0.39 -9.00 -2.21
N VAL A 68 1.17 -9.98 -1.76
CA VAL A 68 0.79 -11.40 -1.70
C VAL A 68 1.54 -12.09 -0.56
N ILE A 69 0.94 -13.12 0.05
CA ILE A 69 1.62 -13.95 1.03
C ILE A 69 2.74 -14.75 0.38
N LEU A 70 3.85 -14.89 1.12
CA LEU A 70 4.94 -15.79 0.83
C LEU A 70 4.70 -17.16 1.50
N ILE A 71 4.75 -18.24 0.75
CA ILE A 71 4.64 -19.62 1.24
C ILE A 71 6.01 -20.03 1.81
N THR A 72 6.32 -19.56 3.02
CA THR A 72 7.63 -19.83 3.64
C THR A 72 7.54 -20.97 4.64
N ALA A 73 8.18 -22.10 4.34
CA ALA A 73 8.67 -23.00 5.38
C ALA A 73 10.01 -22.41 5.90
N GLY A 74 10.01 -21.76 7.07
CA GLY A 74 11.24 -21.29 7.74
C GLY A 74 11.35 -19.76 7.94
N TYR A 75 11.07 -18.93 6.94
CA TYR A 75 11.20 -17.46 7.07
C TYR A 75 10.11 -16.80 7.94
N SER A 76 8.93 -17.42 8.04
CA SER A 76 7.88 -17.00 8.96
C SER A 76 8.13 -17.43 10.41
N ALA A 77 9.10 -18.31 10.68
CA ALA A 77 9.33 -18.87 12.02
C ALA A 77 9.78 -17.81 13.05
N GLU A 78 10.29 -16.66 12.59
CA GLU A 78 10.61 -15.50 13.44
C GLU A 78 9.88 -14.21 13.00
N GLY A 79 8.89 -14.31 12.10
CA GLY A 79 8.15 -13.15 11.62
C GLY A 79 8.96 -12.19 10.74
N LYS A 80 10.10 -12.61 10.17
CA LYS A 80 10.97 -11.75 9.36
C LYS A 80 10.27 -11.31 8.07
N TYR A 81 9.83 -12.26 7.23
CA TYR A 81 9.10 -12.00 5.99
C TYR A 81 7.89 -12.93 5.87
N SER A 82 6.70 -12.36 5.70
CA SER A 82 5.45 -13.10 5.45
C SER A 82 4.74 -12.67 4.17
N HIS A 83 5.03 -11.47 3.66
CA HIS A 83 4.40 -10.91 2.47
C HIS A 83 5.44 -10.28 1.56
N TYR A 84 5.15 -10.33 0.25
CA TYR A 84 5.80 -9.54 -0.77
C TYR A 84 4.90 -8.36 -1.15
N LEU A 85 5.50 -7.22 -1.50
CA LEU A 85 4.82 -5.96 -1.78
C LEU A 85 5.50 -5.24 -2.94
N VAL A 86 4.74 -4.96 -3.99
CA VAL A 86 5.12 -4.09 -5.10
C VAL A 86 4.49 -2.71 -4.86
N VAL A 87 5.32 -1.67 -4.97
CA VAL A 87 4.92 -0.27 -4.86
C VAL A 87 5.34 0.43 -6.14
N GLN A 88 4.41 1.03 -6.88
CA GLN A 88 4.71 1.78 -8.11
C GLN A 88 4.40 3.28 -8.00
N ALA A 89 3.77 3.71 -6.91
CA ALA A 89 3.61 5.12 -6.54
C ALA A 89 4.05 5.31 -5.07
N PRO A 90 4.65 6.46 -4.71
CA PRO A 90 5.04 6.72 -3.32
C PRO A 90 3.89 6.51 -2.34
N ILE A 91 4.16 5.82 -1.23
CA ILE A 91 3.17 5.53 -0.18
C ILE A 91 3.82 5.65 1.20
N LYS A 92 3.08 6.15 2.19
CA LYS A 92 3.44 6.04 3.60
C LYS A 92 2.51 5.05 4.28
N ILE A 93 3.04 3.96 4.81
CA ILE A 93 2.26 2.96 5.55
C ILE A 93 2.58 3.09 7.03
N GLY A 94 1.62 3.57 7.83
CA GLY A 94 1.80 3.82 9.25
C GLY A 94 3.00 4.73 9.55
N GLY A 95 3.24 5.72 8.69
CA GLY A 95 4.38 6.66 8.78
C GLY A 95 5.68 6.17 8.12
N VAL A 96 5.79 4.90 7.70
CA VAL A 96 6.96 4.40 6.97
C VAL A 96 6.83 4.77 5.50
N ALA A 97 7.72 5.63 5.00
CA ALA A 97 7.73 6.05 3.61
C ALA A 97 8.39 5.00 2.70
N LEU A 98 7.62 4.48 1.76
CA LEU A 98 8.07 3.57 0.70
C LEU A 98 8.06 4.34 -0.63
N LYS A 99 9.18 4.26 -1.35
CA LYS A 99 9.30 4.75 -2.72
C LYS A 99 8.81 3.66 -3.69
N PRO A 100 8.65 3.95 -4.99
CA PRO A 100 8.48 2.90 -5.97
C PRO A 100 9.60 1.86 -5.88
N GLY A 101 9.23 0.58 -5.81
CA GLY A 101 10.13 -0.52 -5.57
C GLY A 101 9.43 -1.79 -5.07
N GLU A 102 10.25 -2.78 -4.73
CA GLU A 102 9.82 -4.09 -4.27
C GLU A 102 10.27 -4.30 -2.83
N TYR A 103 9.35 -4.76 -2.00
CA TYR A 103 9.50 -4.88 -0.57
C TYR A 103 9.00 -6.23 -0.08
N VAL A 104 9.49 -6.61 1.08
CA VAL A 104 8.94 -7.68 1.89
C VAL A 104 8.61 -7.13 3.25
N PHE A 105 7.54 -7.63 3.85
CA PHE A 105 7.24 -7.32 5.23
C PHE A 105 6.83 -8.56 6.01
N GLY A 106 7.13 -8.49 7.29
CA GLY A 106 6.74 -9.47 8.28
C GLY A 106 6.28 -8.75 9.54
N TYR A 107 5.89 -9.51 10.54
CA TYR A 107 5.44 -8.93 11.79
C TYR A 107 5.71 -9.83 12.99
N THR A 108 5.86 -9.18 14.14
CA THR A 108 5.87 -9.83 15.45
C THR A 108 4.63 -9.42 16.24
N HIS A 109 4.06 -10.37 16.97
CA HIS A 109 2.94 -10.09 17.85
C HIS A 109 3.42 -9.32 19.09
N LYS A 110 2.74 -8.21 19.38
CA LYS A 110 2.68 -7.59 20.70
C LYS A 110 1.32 -7.93 21.33
N SER A 111 1.09 -7.55 22.60
CA SER A 111 -0.13 -7.91 23.33
C SER A 111 -1.40 -7.70 22.51
N ASP A 112 -1.57 -6.48 21.96
CA ASP A 112 -2.79 -6.05 21.26
C ASP A 112 -2.51 -5.40 19.89
N SER A 113 -1.30 -5.61 19.35
CA SER A 113 -0.86 -5.04 18.08
C SER A 113 0.14 -5.95 17.36
N LEU A 114 0.38 -5.67 16.08
CA LEU A 114 1.51 -6.24 15.34
C LEU A 114 2.57 -5.17 15.15
N ALA A 115 3.83 -5.46 15.47
CA ALA A 115 4.94 -4.66 14.97
C ALA A 115 5.30 -5.16 13.56
N VAL A 116 5.05 -4.33 12.56
CA VAL A 116 5.23 -4.66 11.15
C VAL A 116 6.52 -4.03 10.64
N HIS A 117 7.39 -4.85 10.05
CA HIS A 117 8.72 -4.46 9.59
C HIS A 117 8.79 -4.51 8.07
N PHE A 118 9.02 -3.38 7.42
CA PHE A 118 9.18 -3.29 5.96
C PHE A 118 10.65 -3.31 5.58
N ASN A 119 11.02 -4.15 4.62
CA ASN A 119 12.39 -4.32 4.16
C ASN A 119 12.42 -4.30 2.63
N VAL A 120 13.51 -3.83 2.04
CA VAL A 120 13.73 -3.93 0.59
C VAL A 120 13.86 -5.41 0.21
N ALA A 121 13.08 -5.87 -0.76
CA ALA A 121 13.04 -7.30 -1.12
C ALA A 121 14.41 -7.83 -1.55
N ALA A 122 15.11 -7.11 -2.42
CA ALA A 122 16.39 -7.54 -2.99
C ALA A 122 17.56 -7.60 -1.98
N THR A 123 17.52 -6.82 -0.90
CA THR A 123 18.67 -6.68 0.02
C THR A 123 18.36 -7.06 1.46
N GLY A 124 17.08 -7.21 1.80
CA GLY A 124 16.62 -7.40 3.18
C GLY A 124 16.82 -6.18 4.07
N ALA A 125 17.23 -5.03 3.53
CA ALA A 125 17.50 -3.82 4.30
C ALA A 125 16.21 -3.25 4.90
N LEU A 126 16.21 -3.02 6.22
CA LEU A 126 15.08 -2.43 6.94
C LEU A 126 14.82 -1.01 6.46
N VAL A 127 13.59 -0.76 6.02
CA VAL A 127 13.09 0.57 5.63
C VAL A 127 12.45 1.27 6.83
N GLY A 128 11.67 0.52 7.62
CA GLY A 128 11.03 1.05 8.80
C GLY A 128 10.13 0.03 9.49
N THR A 129 9.68 0.40 10.68
CA THR A 129 8.74 -0.39 11.49
C THR A 129 7.55 0.47 11.85
N THR A 130 6.36 -0.10 11.81
CA THR A 130 5.12 0.54 12.27
C THR A 130 4.25 -0.44 13.07
N GLU A 131 3.16 0.06 13.64
CA GLU A 131 2.23 -0.76 14.40
C GLU A 131 0.89 -0.93 13.66
N ALA A 132 0.49 -2.20 13.48
CA ALA A 132 -0.87 -2.54 13.08
C ALA A 132 -1.74 -2.74 14.32
N ARG A 133 -2.91 -2.11 14.35
CA ARG A 133 -3.82 -2.16 15.50
C ARG A 133 -5.04 -3.00 15.21
N LEU A 134 -5.61 -3.60 16.25
CA LEU A 134 -6.81 -4.42 16.12
C LEU A 134 -7.97 -3.61 15.52
N LEU A 135 -8.58 -4.16 14.48
CA LEU A 135 -9.77 -3.61 13.84
C LEU A 135 -11.03 -3.97 14.64
N PRO A 136 -12.15 -3.23 14.44
CA PRO A 136 -13.40 -3.51 15.11
C PRO A 136 -13.85 -4.99 14.97
N PRO A 137 -14.52 -5.57 15.98
CA PRO A 137 -14.80 -7.01 16.05
C PRO A 137 -15.51 -7.64 14.84
N HIS A 138 -16.24 -6.86 14.05
CA HIS A 138 -17.01 -7.32 12.88
C HIS A 138 -16.24 -7.22 11.56
N THR A 139 -14.95 -6.91 11.60
CA THR A 139 -14.11 -6.87 10.40
C THR A 139 -13.75 -8.30 9.99
N VAL A 140 -13.99 -8.64 8.72
CA VAL A 140 -13.62 -9.94 8.13
C VAL A 140 -12.12 -10.16 8.28
N VAL A 141 -11.72 -11.39 8.61
CA VAL A 141 -10.29 -11.75 8.68
C VAL A 141 -9.78 -11.97 7.26
N GLU A 142 -8.75 -11.22 6.86
CA GLU A 142 -8.13 -11.33 5.54
C GLU A 142 -6.63 -11.51 5.67
N SER A 143 -6.06 -12.45 4.91
CA SER A 143 -4.60 -12.66 4.86
C SER A 143 -3.83 -11.36 4.58
N LEU A 144 -4.25 -10.66 3.53
CA LEU A 144 -3.84 -9.30 3.19
C LEU A 144 -5.02 -8.62 2.49
N HIS A 145 -5.32 -7.38 2.88
CA HIS A 145 -6.23 -6.54 2.09
C HIS A 145 -5.73 -5.09 2.03
N ILE A 146 -5.56 -4.58 0.82
CA ILE A 146 -5.21 -3.19 0.54
C ILE A 146 -6.47 -2.50 0.04
N TRP A 147 -7.08 -1.70 0.90
CA TRP A 147 -8.34 -1.03 0.59
C TRP A 147 -8.10 0.18 -0.31
N PRO A 148 -8.93 0.43 -1.34
CA PRO A 148 -8.90 1.69 -2.07
C PRO A 148 -9.06 2.88 -1.11
N PRO A 149 -8.31 3.99 -1.32
CA PRO A 149 -8.32 5.13 -0.41
C PRO A 149 -9.69 5.84 -0.37
N ALA A 150 -10.49 5.70 -1.45
CA ALA A 150 -11.86 6.20 -1.50
C ALA A 150 -12.81 5.44 -0.55
N ASP A 151 -12.54 4.16 -0.30
CA ASP A 151 -13.32 3.34 0.64
C ASP A 151 -12.78 3.53 2.06
N LYS A 152 -11.49 3.22 2.25
CA LYS A 152 -10.70 3.53 3.45
C LYS A 152 -9.22 3.34 3.15
N PRO A 153 -8.32 4.27 3.52
CA PRO A 153 -6.89 4.11 3.27
C PRO A 153 -6.24 3.21 4.33
N LEU A 154 -6.44 1.90 4.19
CA LEU A 154 -6.02 0.89 5.17
C LEU A 154 -5.33 -0.31 4.52
N PHE A 155 -4.18 -0.70 5.08
CA PHE A 155 -3.58 -2.03 4.92
C PHE A 155 -4.09 -2.94 6.03
N GLN A 156 -4.65 -4.08 5.69
CA GLN A 156 -5.17 -5.05 6.65
C GLN A 156 -4.39 -6.37 6.59
N ILE A 157 -4.02 -6.87 7.76
CA ILE A 157 -3.35 -8.16 7.96
C ILE A 157 -4.11 -8.91 9.06
N GLY A 158 -4.81 -9.97 8.70
CA GLY A 158 -5.75 -10.67 9.56
C GLY A 158 -6.84 -9.72 10.09
N ARG A 159 -6.79 -9.45 11.41
CA ARG A 159 -7.67 -8.51 12.13
C ARG A 159 -6.99 -7.19 12.47
N PHE A 160 -5.80 -6.93 11.96
CA PHE A 160 -5.03 -5.73 12.27
C PHE A 160 -4.98 -4.81 11.07
N GLY A 161 -5.04 -3.51 11.32
CA GLY A 161 -5.01 -2.47 10.30
C GLY A 161 -3.89 -1.47 10.51
N ILE A 162 -3.31 -1.01 9.41
CA ILE A 162 -2.32 0.06 9.34
C ILE A 162 -2.85 1.13 8.38
N PRO A 163 -3.05 2.39 8.83
CA PRO A 163 -3.45 3.45 7.92
C PRO A 163 -2.32 3.75 6.92
N TYR A 164 -2.67 4.19 5.72
CA TYR A 164 -1.68 4.63 4.74
C TYR A 164 -2.05 5.97 4.10
N GLU A 165 -1.06 6.62 3.50
CA GLU A 165 -1.21 7.85 2.72
C GLU A 165 -0.49 7.67 1.38
N LEU A 166 -1.16 8.04 0.29
CA LEU A 166 -0.52 8.08 -1.03
C LEU A 166 0.24 9.39 -1.17
N GLY A 167 1.47 9.33 -1.68
CA GLY A 167 2.23 10.51 -2.05
C GLY A 167 1.82 11.04 -3.41
N GLU A 168 2.05 12.33 -3.63
CA GLU A 168 2.01 12.93 -4.97
C GLU A 168 3.28 12.48 -5.74
N GLU A 169 3.14 12.29 -7.05
CA GLU A 169 4.24 11.97 -7.98
C GLU A 169 5.31 13.08 -8.05
#